data_AF-A0A7J6TGX9-F1
#
_entry.id   AF-A0A7J6TGX9-F1
#
_cell.length_a   1.000
_cell.length_b   1.000
_cell.length_c   1.000
_cell.angle_alpha   90.00
_cell.angle_beta   90.00
_cell.angle_gamma   90.00
#
_symmetry.space_group_name_H-M   'P 1'
#
loop_
_entity.id
_entity.type
_entity.pdbx_description
1 polymer ?
#
loop_
_entity_poly.entity_id
_entity_poly.type
_entity_poly.pdbx_seq_one_letter_code
_entity_poly.pdbx_strand_id
1 'polypeptide(L)'
;PRSLACLLGACNYVTPVTRSSSEPSCTAGSLSAFSPSSRSRRASSLDLHRASSSFSSICSESSDDDDENRDIVEAVQNLHHCTWRTQLGVRVQQLERLSRQLDDTYNTSLNLGDQLRQQSEQILNLQQRNDELEVSEKRWRKVAEKAQSKLDACLASLDQQSTELDRIAEKGKDHRVTRSAAAWNTKAAAYRREVESIQLDIENLRGDLPADSSHAE
;
A
#
# COMPACT_ATOMS: atom_id res chain seq x y z
N PRO A 1 44.16 -33.53 0.96
CA PRO A 1 45.13 -32.57 0.38
C PRO A 1 44.45 -31.22 0.07
N ARG A 2 44.86 -30.12 0.74
CA ARG A 2 44.48 -28.69 0.49
C ARG A 2 42.97 -28.40 0.40
N SER A 3 42.27 -27.73 1.33
CA SER A 3 42.61 -26.75 2.38
C SER A 3 43.31 -25.47 1.90
N LEU A 4 42.58 -24.35 1.96
CA LEU A 4 42.92 -22.93 2.23
C LEU A 4 41.71 -22.11 1.69
N ALA A 5 40.83 -21.43 2.44
CA ALA A 5 40.91 -20.57 3.63
C ALA A 5 41.11 -19.06 3.33
N CYS A 6 40.42 -18.25 4.13
CA CYS A 6 40.62 -16.81 4.39
C CYS A 6 40.38 -15.78 3.26
N LEU A 7 39.20 -15.14 3.31
CA LEU A 7 39.03 -13.73 3.75
C LEU A 7 37.76 -13.74 4.64
N LEU A 8 37.76 -13.66 5.98
CA LEU A 8 38.31 -12.62 6.89
C LEU A 8 37.94 -11.19 6.45
N GLY A 9 37.21 -10.38 7.24
CA GLY A 9 36.49 -10.66 8.48
C GLY A 9 36.26 -9.41 9.37
N ALA A 10 35.33 -9.52 10.33
CA ALA A 10 35.09 -8.62 11.48
C ALA A 10 34.63 -7.16 11.15
N CYS A 11 33.91 -6.42 12.03
CA CYS A 11 33.61 -6.54 13.46
C CYS A 11 32.08 -6.39 13.71
N ASN A 12 31.43 -7.22 14.55
CA ASN A 12 31.19 -7.05 16.01
C ASN A 12 30.40 -5.76 16.35
N TYR A 13 29.32 -5.69 17.16
CA TYR A 13 28.69 -6.55 18.18
C TYR A 13 27.15 -6.27 18.18
N VAL A 14 26.21 -6.82 18.99
CA VAL A 14 26.21 -7.78 20.13
C VAL A 14 24.89 -8.61 20.16
N THR A 15 24.76 -9.57 21.08
CA THR A 15 23.54 -10.36 21.41
C THR A 15 23.45 -10.56 22.94
N PRO A 16 22.48 -11.31 23.55
CA PRO A 16 21.05 -11.59 23.26
C PRO A 16 20.13 -11.34 24.51
N VAL A 17 18.87 -11.83 24.50
CA VAL A 17 18.18 -12.63 25.58
C VAL A 17 16.66 -12.34 25.80
N THR A 18 15.86 -13.29 25.31
CA THR A 18 14.57 -13.89 25.78
C THR A 18 13.46 -13.15 26.58
N ARG A 19 12.22 -13.53 26.19
CA ARG A 19 11.12 -14.13 27.00
C ARG A 19 9.82 -13.32 27.24
N SER A 20 8.74 -13.91 26.71
CA SER A 20 7.30 -13.60 26.78
C SER A 20 6.68 -13.51 28.19
N SER A 21 5.65 -12.64 28.34
CA SER A 21 4.39 -13.00 29.03
C SER A 21 3.19 -12.09 28.64
N SER A 22 2.06 -12.72 28.29
CA SER A 22 0.65 -12.33 28.56
C SER A 22 0.16 -10.87 28.42
N GLU A 23 -0.77 -10.66 27.47
CA GLU A 23 -2.16 -10.15 27.65
C GLU A 23 -2.56 -9.28 28.87
N PRO A 24 -3.44 -8.26 28.69
CA PRO A 24 -4.86 -8.57 28.39
C PRO A 24 -5.54 -7.76 27.28
N SER A 25 -6.64 -8.34 26.80
CA SER A 25 -7.61 -7.75 25.86
C SER A 25 -8.52 -6.70 26.53
N CYS A 26 -8.85 -5.63 25.80
CA CYS A 26 -10.00 -4.77 26.03
C CYS A 26 -10.73 -4.50 24.71
N THR A 27 -11.66 -5.39 24.34
CA THR A 27 -12.55 -5.22 23.19
C THR A 27 -13.73 -4.29 23.50
N ALA A 28 -13.83 -3.16 22.82
CA ALA A 28 -15.04 -2.41 22.45
C ALA A 28 -14.60 -1.12 21.71
N GLY A 29 -15.31 -0.56 20.74
CA GLY A 29 -16.61 -0.93 20.18
C GLY A 29 -17.07 0.24 19.30
N SER A 30 -17.73 -0.07 18.18
CA SER A 30 -18.28 0.86 17.19
C SER A 30 -18.86 2.17 17.74
N LEU A 31 -18.66 3.29 17.03
CA LEU A 31 -19.78 4.12 16.56
C LEU A 31 -19.37 5.15 15.48
N SER A 32 -20.00 4.98 14.31
CA SER A 32 -20.44 5.99 13.33
C SER A 32 -19.71 7.33 13.17
N ALA A 33 -19.38 7.60 11.90
CA ALA A 33 -19.27 8.91 11.28
C ALA A 33 -20.24 9.99 11.82
N PHE A 34 -19.81 11.26 11.80
CA PHE A 34 -20.65 12.37 11.34
C PHE A 34 -19.83 13.58 10.87
N SER A 35 -20.39 14.30 9.91
CA SER A 35 -19.85 15.48 9.24
C SER A 35 -19.38 16.60 10.18
N PRO A 36 -18.36 17.41 9.80
CA PRO A 36 -18.10 18.68 10.45
C PRO A 36 -19.18 19.70 10.08
N SER A 37 -20.31 19.67 10.79
CA SER A 37 -21.33 20.72 10.68
C SER A 37 -20.74 22.08 11.04
N SER A 38 -21.04 23.07 10.19
CA SER A 38 -20.63 24.48 10.28
C SER A 38 -20.78 25.05 11.69
N ARG A 39 -19.68 25.12 12.44
CA ARG A 39 -19.65 25.84 13.72
C ARG A 39 -19.01 27.20 13.53
N SER A 40 -19.84 28.16 13.10
CA SER A 40 -19.53 29.58 13.11
C SER A 40 -19.12 30.01 14.52
N ARG A 41 -17.81 30.05 14.78
CA ARG A 41 -17.25 30.70 15.96
C ARG A 41 -17.01 32.16 15.59
N ARG A 42 -18.00 33.01 15.90
CA ARG A 42 -17.70 34.40 16.25
C ARG A 42 -16.62 34.37 17.33
N ALA A 43 -15.44 34.89 17.03
CA ALA A 43 -14.38 35.11 17.98
C ALA A 43 -13.99 36.58 17.90
N SER A 44 -14.32 37.31 18.97
CA SER A 44 -13.73 38.60 19.38
C SER A 44 -13.51 39.64 18.27
N SER A 45 -14.39 40.63 18.24
CA SER A 45 -13.98 41.99 17.89
C SER A 45 -12.73 42.35 18.69
N LEU A 46 -11.62 42.61 17.99
CA LEU A 46 -10.52 43.34 18.59
C LEU A 46 -11.02 44.76 18.83
N ASP A 47 -11.31 45.09 20.08
CA ASP A 47 -11.37 46.47 20.52
C ASP A 47 -9.99 47.07 20.31
N LEU A 48 -9.81 47.71 19.15
CA LEU A 48 -8.77 48.71 19.00
C LEU A 48 -9.12 49.84 19.96
N HIS A 49 -8.55 49.80 21.16
CA HIS A 49 -8.31 51.00 21.95
C HIS A 49 -7.41 51.93 21.12
N ARG A 50 -8.06 52.70 20.25
CA ARG A 50 -7.50 53.85 19.57
C ARG A 50 -7.29 54.92 20.62
N ALA A 51 -6.20 54.77 21.38
CA ALA A 51 -5.59 55.83 22.15
C ALA A 51 -5.03 56.88 21.17
N SER A 52 -5.93 57.61 20.51
CA SER A 52 -5.62 58.85 19.81
C SER A 52 -5.33 59.91 20.87
N SER A 53 -4.15 59.84 21.47
CA SER A 53 -3.58 60.93 22.24
C SER A 53 -2.94 61.91 21.26
N SER A 54 -3.73 62.91 20.83
CA SER A 54 -3.21 64.07 20.11
C SER A 54 -2.29 64.86 21.04
N PHE A 55 -0.98 64.65 20.93
CA PHE A 55 0.00 65.51 21.58
C PHE A 55 0.19 66.79 20.74
N SER A 56 -0.75 67.72 20.90
CA SER A 56 -0.73 69.00 20.19
C SER A 56 -1.50 70.08 20.98
N SER A 57 -1.07 70.34 22.21
CA SER A 57 -1.24 71.62 22.93
C SER A 57 -0.41 71.59 24.20
N ILE A 58 -0.02 72.79 24.69
CA ILE A 58 0.93 73.11 25.78
C ILE A 58 2.35 73.39 25.28
N CYS A 59 2.48 74.55 24.62
CA CYS A 59 3.63 75.44 24.81
C CYS A 59 3.04 76.77 25.32
N SER A 60 3.39 77.18 26.53
CA SER A 60 3.06 78.49 27.08
C SER A 60 4.30 78.99 27.82
N GLU A 61 4.70 80.22 27.55
CA GLU A 61 5.94 80.80 28.08
C GLU A 61 5.97 80.88 29.61
N SER A 62 7.03 80.32 30.20
CA SER A 62 7.65 80.81 31.42
C SER A 62 9.14 80.42 31.45
N SER A 63 10.02 81.43 31.37
CA SER A 63 11.48 81.26 31.48
C SER A 63 11.87 80.60 32.81
N ASP A 64 12.95 79.82 32.75
CA ASP A 64 13.72 79.22 33.85
C ASP A 64 13.35 77.77 34.26
N ASP A 65 12.25 77.20 33.75
CA ASP A 65 11.91 75.75 33.87
C ASP A 65 12.15 74.95 32.56
N ASP A 66 12.70 75.59 31.52
CA ASP A 66 12.81 75.03 30.16
C ASP A 66 13.72 73.80 30.06
N ASP A 67 14.76 73.69 30.88
CA ASP A 67 15.71 72.57 30.84
C ASP A 67 15.10 71.26 31.40
N GLU A 68 14.38 71.29 32.54
CA GLU A 68 13.71 70.08 33.08
C GLU A 68 12.60 69.59 32.13
N ASN A 69 11.82 70.51 31.57
CA ASN A 69 10.73 70.16 30.65
C ASN A 69 11.29 69.53 29.35
N ARG A 70 12.44 70.02 28.88
CA ARG A 70 13.17 69.46 27.73
C ARG A 70 13.74 68.07 28.02
N ASP A 71 14.36 67.87 29.18
CA ASP A 71 14.86 66.56 29.62
C ASP A 71 13.72 65.53 29.73
N ILE A 72 12.54 65.93 30.24
CA ILE A 72 11.35 65.07 30.30
C ILE A 72 10.87 64.69 28.89
N VAL A 73 10.80 65.63 27.95
CA VAL A 73 10.42 65.35 26.56
C VAL A 73 11.42 64.40 25.89
N GLU A 74 12.73 64.59 26.10
CA GLU A 74 13.76 63.70 25.57
C GLU A 74 13.67 62.30 26.20
N ALA A 75 13.46 62.19 27.51
CA ALA A 75 13.26 60.91 28.20
C ALA A 75 12.03 60.14 27.67
N VAL A 76 10.91 60.84 27.43
CA VAL A 76 9.69 60.23 26.86
C VAL A 76 9.92 59.76 25.42
N GLN A 77 10.62 60.55 24.58
CA GLN A 77 10.97 60.14 23.22
C GLN A 77 11.91 58.91 23.20
N ASN A 78 12.91 58.89 24.08
CA ASN A 78 13.82 57.76 24.24
C ASN A 78 13.09 56.49 24.72
N LEU A 79 12.18 56.61 25.70
CA LEU A 79 11.35 55.49 26.16
C LEU A 79 10.42 54.96 25.05
N HIS A 80 9.80 55.86 24.27
CA HIS A 80 8.99 55.50 23.12
C HIS A 80 9.81 54.75 22.06
N HIS A 81 11.02 55.25 21.75
CA HIS A 81 11.90 54.61 20.76
C HIS A 81 12.38 53.23 21.22
N CYS A 82 12.76 53.07 22.50
CA CYS A 82 13.15 51.77 23.07
C CYS A 82 11.99 50.77 23.11
N THR A 83 10.78 51.23 23.43
CA THR A 83 9.56 50.41 23.39
C THR A 83 9.28 49.91 21.97
N TRP A 84 9.31 50.80 20.97
CA TRP A 84 9.13 50.42 19.56
C TRP A 84 10.20 49.46 19.02
N ARG A 85 11.49 49.69 19.32
CA ARG A 85 12.57 48.76 18.93
C ARG A 85 12.34 47.37 19.52
N THR A 86 11.93 47.29 20.78
CA THR A 86 11.67 46.02 21.48
C THR A 86 10.48 45.28 20.85
N GLN A 87 9.35 45.97 20.63
CA GLN A 87 8.18 45.40 19.97
C GLN A 87 8.49 44.95 18.54
N LEU A 88 9.22 45.75 17.77
CA LEU A 88 9.65 45.41 16.42
C LEU A 88 10.55 44.17 16.41
N GLY A 89 11.53 44.07 17.32
CA GLY A 89 12.40 42.91 17.46
C GLY A 89 11.62 41.61 17.75
N VAL A 90 10.64 41.66 18.64
CA VAL A 90 9.75 40.51 18.91
C VAL A 90 8.93 40.13 17.67
N ARG A 91 8.43 41.10 16.90
CA ARG A 91 7.68 40.84 15.65
C ARG A 91 8.56 40.26 14.55
N VAL A 92 9.79 40.74 14.38
CA VAL A 92 10.76 40.18 13.43
C VAL A 92 11.07 38.72 13.79
N GLN A 93 11.39 38.42 15.05
CA GLN A 93 11.62 37.03 15.50
C GLN A 93 10.39 36.13 15.36
N GLN A 94 9.18 36.68 15.42
CA GLN A 94 7.94 35.93 15.17
C GLN A 94 7.79 35.60 13.67
N LEU A 95 8.07 36.57 12.79
CA LEU A 95 8.07 36.38 11.34
C LEU A 95 9.14 35.38 10.88
N GLU A 96 10.37 35.46 11.42
CA GLU A 96 11.44 34.50 11.13
C GLU A 96 11.10 33.06 11.54
N ARG A 97 10.33 32.88 12.62
CA ARG A 97 9.83 31.57 13.06
C ARG A 97 8.75 31.04 12.12
N LEU A 98 7.80 31.90 11.73
CA LEU A 98 6.75 31.55 10.78
C LEU A 98 7.30 31.24 9.38
N SER A 99 8.33 31.96 8.93
CA SER A 99 9.01 31.68 7.66
C SER A 99 9.61 30.27 7.65
N ARG A 100 10.40 29.92 8.68
CA ARG A 100 10.98 28.58 8.81
C ARG A 100 9.92 27.47 8.86
N GLN A 101 8.83 27.69 9.58
CA GLN A 101 7.71 26.74 9.61
C GLN A 101 7.03 26.58 8.25
N LEU A 102 6.95 27.64 7.44
CA LEU A 102 6.43 27.58 6.07
C LEU A 102 7.39 26.80 5.15
N ASP A 103 8.70 27.04 5.26
CA ASP A 103 9.73 26.32 4.52
C ASP A 103 9.74 24.81 4.84
N ASP A 104 9.69 24.45 6.14
CA ASP A 104 9.59 23.05 6.59
C ASP A 104 8.31 22.38 6.08
N THR A 105 7.18 23.10 6.09
CA THR A 105 5.88 22.60 5.59
C THR A 105 5.91 22.40 4.07
N TYR A 106 6.54 23.33 3.34
CA TYR A 106 6.72 23.24 1.89
C TYR A 106 7.59 22.04 1.51
N ASN A 107 8.74 21.86 2.15
CA ASN A 107 9.64 20.74 1.93
C ASN A 107 8.98 19.39 2.25
N THR A 108 8.20 19.33 3.34
CA THR A 108 7.41 18.13 3.69
C THR A 108 6.37 17.81 2.62
N SER A 109 5.66 18.84 2.12
CA SER A 109 4.65 18.70 1.07
C SER A 109 5.25 18.24 -0.27
N LEU A 110 6.45 18.73 -0.61
CA LEU A 110 7.19 18.34 -1.81
C LEU A 110 7.57 16.85 -1.75
N ASN A 111 8.15 16.40 -0.64
CA ASN A 111 8.52 15.01 -0.40
C ASN A 111 7.30 14.06 -0.47
N LEU A 112 6.17 14.44 0.12
CA LEU A 112 4.92 13.70 -0.02
C LEU A 112 4.43 13.63 -1.47
N GLY A 113 4.58 14.70 -2.24
CA GLY A 113 4.27 14.71 -3.67
C GLY A 113 5.11 13.73 -4.49
N ASP A 114 6.42 13.64 -4.20
CA ASP A 114 7.31 12.68 -4.87
C ASP A 114 7.02 11.23 -4.45
N GLN A 115 6.72 10.98 -3.17
CA GLN A 115 6.27 9.66 -2.69
C GLN A 115 4.97 9.21 -3.35
N LEU A 116 3.99 10.11 -3.50
CA LEU A 116 2.73 9.81 -4.20
C LEU A 116 2.96 9.54 -5.69
N ARG A 117 3.90 10.24 -6.34
CA ARG A 117 4.28 9.95 -7.73
C ARG A 117 4.89 8.55 -7.85
N GLN A 118 5.83 8.19 -6.97
CA GLN A 118 6.45 6.87 -6.94
C GLN A 118 5.42 5.75 -6.67
N GLN A 119 4.48 5.96 -5.76
CA GLN A 119 3.38 5.01 -5.51
C GLN A 119 2.46 4.86 -6.73
N SER A 120 2.14 5.95 -7.43
CA SER A 120 1.35 5.92 -8.67
C SER A 120 2.04 5.10 -9.76
N GLU A 121 3.35 5.30 -9.96
CA GLU A 121 4.16 4.50 -10.89
C GLU A 121 4.21 3.02 -10.51
N GLN A 122 4.31 2.69 -9.22
CA GLN A 122 4.25 1.30 -8.74
C GLN A 122 2.88 0.66 -9.01
N ILE A 123 1.78 1.38 -8.76
CA ILE A 123 0.43 0.90 -9.04
C ILE A 123 0.23 0.64 -10.53
N LEU A 124 0.71 1.53 -11.40
CA LEU A 124 0.59 1.36 -12.86
C LEU A 124 1.40 0.16 -13.38
N ASN A 125 2.59 -0.08 -12.83
CA ASN A 125 3.37 -1.29 -13.12
C ASN A 125 2.67 -2.58 -12.64
N LEU A 126 2.00 -2.54 -11.48
CA LEU A 126 1.21 -3.67 -10.98
C LEU A 126 -0.03 -3.93 -11.83
N GLN A 127 -0.71 -2.88 -12.32
CA GLN A 127 -1.83 -2.99 -13.25
C GLN A 127 -1.39 -3.69 -14.55
N GLN A 128 -0.33 -3.21 -15.20
CA GLN A 128 0.20 -3.86 -16.41
C GLN A 128 0.54 -5.35 -16.16
N ARG A 129 1.16 -5.65 -15.01
CA ARG A 129 1.50 -7.04 -14.65
C ARG A 129 0.26 -7.91 -14.43
N ASN A 130 -0.83 -7.35 -13.90
CA ASN A 130 -2.10 -8.05 -13.74
C ASN A 130 -2.74 -8.33 -15.12
N ASP A 131 -2.71 -7.37 -16.05
CA ASP A 131 -3.21 -7.57 -17.42
C ASP A 131 -2.42 -8.69 -18.15
N GLU A 132 -1.10 -8.71 -17.99
CA GLU A 132 -0.23 -9.78 -18.50
C GLU A 132 -0.57 -11.16 -17.89
N LEU A 133 -0.85 -11.21 -16.59
CA LEU A 133 -1.27 -12.42 -15.88
C LEU A 133 -2.63 -12.92 -16.37
N GLU A 134 -3.62 -12.04 -16.51
CA GLU A 134 -4.97 -12.39 -17.00
C GLU A 134 -4.92 -12.97 -18.43
N VAL A 135 -4.11 -12.38 -19.31
CA VAL A 135 -3.85 -12.92 -20.66
C VAL A 135 -3.15 -14.27 -20.59
N SER A 136 -2.23 -14.48 -19.64
CA SER A 136 -1.56 -15.76 -19.44
C SER A 136 -2.53 -16.84 -18.94
N GLU A 137 -3.43 -16.51 -18.03
CA GLU A 137 -4.42 -17.41 -17.47
C GLU A 137 -5.42 -17.86 -18.54
N LYS A 138 -5.96 -16.93 -19.33
CA LYS A 138 -6.83 -17.23 -20.49
C LYS A 138 -6.16 -18.19 -21.49
N ARG A 139 -4.84 -18.08 -21.69
CA ARG A 139 -4.06 -19.02 -22.52
C ARG A 139 -3.95 -20.40 -21.87
N TRP A 140 -3.64 -20.47 -20.58
CA TRP A 140 -3.55 -21.75 -19.85
C TRP A 140 -4.89 -22.48 -19.77
N ARG A 141 -5.99 -21.77 -19.49
CA ARG A 141 -7.36 -22.29 -19.47
C ARG A 141 -7.72 -22.97 -20.80
N LYS A 142 -7.45 -22.30 -21.92
CA LYS A 142 -7.63 -22.85 -23.28
C LYS A 142 -6.74 -24.06 -23.59
N VAL A 143 -5.54 -24.13 -23.02
CA VAL A 143 -4.66 -25.30 -23.16
C VAL A 143 -5.20 -26.47 -22.34
N ALA A 144 -5.68 -26.24 -21.12
CA ALA A 144 -6.29 -27.24 -20.25
C ALA A 144 -7.57 -27.83 -20.87
N GLU A 145 -8.48 -27.00 -21.38
CA GLU A 145 -9.67 -27.44 -22.14
C GLU A 145 -9.31 -28.35 -23.33
N LYS A 146 -8.28 -27.96 -24.10
CA LYS A 146 -7.79 -28.74 -25.25
C LYS A 146 -7.09 -30.04 -24.83
N ALA A 147 -6.46 -30.08 -23.66
CA ALA A 147 -5.89 -31.29 -23.09
C ALA A 147 -7.02 -32.24 -22.65
N GLN A 148 -8.00 -31.75 -21.90
CA GLN A 148 -9.18 -32.51 -21.45
C GLN A 148 -9.90 -33.16 -22.64
N SER A 149 -10.28 -32.38 -23.64
CA SER A 149 -10.98 -32.88 -24.84
C SER A 149 -10.20 -33.99 -25.58
N LYS A 150 -8.86 -33.96 -25.55
CA LYS A 150 -8.02 -35.04 -26.11
C LYS A 150 -8.01 -36.28 -25.23
N LEU A 151 -7.96 -36.13 -23.91
CA LEU A 151 -7.98 -37.23 -22.96
C LEU A 151 -9.34 -37.96 -23.04
N ASP A 152 -10.43 -37.21 -23.10
CA ASP A 152 -11.79 -37.76 -23.29
C ASP A 152 -11.89 -38.55 -24.61
N ALA A 153 -11.33 -38.03 -25.70
CA ALA A 153 -11.28 -38.72 -26.98
C ALA A 153 -10.40 -39.99 -26.95
N CYS A 154 -9.31 -39.98 -26.17
CA CYS A 154 -8.49 -41.17 -25.94
C CYS A 154 -9.25 -42.25 -25.15
N LEU A 155 -9.98 -41.89 -24.10
CA LEU A 155 -10.84 -42.81 -23.35
C LEU A 155 -11.90 -43.44 -24.25
N ALA A 156 -12.64 -42.61 -25.01
CA ALA A 156 -13.66 -43.09 -25.93
C ALA A 156 -13.09 -44.07 -27.00
N SER A 157 -11.87 -43.81 -27.49
CA SER A 157 -11.19 -44.71 -28.43
C SER A 157 -10.74 -46.03 -27.78
N LEU A 158 -10.24 -45.98 -26.53
CA LEU A 158 -9.91 -47.16 -25.73
C LEU A 158 -11.15 -48.04 -25.47
N ASP A 159 -12.28 -47.43 -25.10
CA ASP A 159 -13.53 -48.15 -24.86
C ASP A 159 -14.11 -48.75 -26.15
N GLN A 160 -14.03 -48.04 -27.27
CA GLN A 160 -14.42 -48.57 -28.59
C GLN A 160 -13.56 -49.77 -29.00
N GLN A 161 -12.24 -49.71 -28.76
CA GLN A 161 -11.33 -50.83 -29.07
C GLN A 161 -11.55 -52.03 -28.12
N SER A 162 -11.83 -51.79 -26.84
CA SER A 162 -12.19 -52.84 -25.87
C SER A 162 -13.45 -53.57 -26.31
N THR A 163 -14.51 -52.83 -26.61
CA THR A 163 -15.83 -53.39 -26.95
C THR A 163 -15.83 -54.18 -28.26
N GLU A 164 -15.11 -53.74 -29.30
CA GLU A 164 -14.99 -54.55 -30.53
C GLU A 164 -14.10 -55.78 -30.32
N LEU A 165 -13.05 -55.72 -29.48
CA LEU A 165 -12.23 -56.90 -29.16
C LEU A 165 -13.01 -57.94 -28.35
N ASP A 166 -13.82 -57.51 -27.38
CA ASP A 166 -14.71 -58.39 -26.61
C ASP A 166 -15.74 -59.07 -27.54
N ARG A 167 -16.38 -58.29 -28.40
CA ARG A 167 -17.31 -58.79 -29.43
C ARG A 167 -16.66 -59.76 -30.43
N ILE A 168 -15.40 -59.55 -30.81
CA ILE A 168 -14.63 -60.48 -31.65
C ILE A 168 -14.30 -61.75 -30.86
N ALA A 169 -13.96 -61.63 -29.58
CA ALA A 169 -13.66 -62.76 -28.69
C ALA A 169 -14.91 -63.63 -28.37
N GLU A 170 -16.10 -63.04 -28.24
CA GLU A 170 -17.37 -63.77 -28.09
C GLU A 170 -17.75 -64.56 -29.35
N LYS A 171 -17.51 -63.99 -30.53
CA LYS A 171 -17.78 -64.65 -31.82
C LYS A 171 -16.71 -65.69 -32.17
N GLY A 172 -15.48 -65.47 -31.73
CA GLY A 172 -14.35 -66.35 -31.97
C GLY A 172 -14.35 -67.56 -31.03
N LYS A 173 -14.62 -68.75 -31.57
CA LYS A 173 -14.44 -70.02 -30.83
C LYS A 173 -12.97 -70.37 -30.53
N ASP A 174 -12.01 -69.55 -30.98
CA ASP A 174 -10.58 -69.77 -30.76
C ASP A 174 -10.12 -69.16 -29.43
N HIS A 175 -9.72 -70.04 -28.52
CA HIS A 175 -9.17 -69.73 -27.19
C HIS A 175 -7.88 -68.88 -27.23
N ARG A 176 -7.24 -68.72 -28.40
CA ARG A 176 -6.14 -67.77 -28.61
C ARG A 176 -6.65 -66.33 -28.73
N VAL A 177 -7.76 -66.10 -29.44
CA VAL A 177 -8.37 -64.77 -29.62
C VAL A 177 -8.88 -64.24 -28.29
N THR A 178 -9.61 -65.06 -27.52
CA THR A 178 -10.11 -64.69 -26.19
C THR A 178 -8.99 -64.28 -25.22
N ARG A 179 -7.86 -65.00 -25.21
CA ARG A 179 -6.69 -64.65 -24.39
C ARG A 179 -6.01 -63.36 -24.86
N SER A 180 -5.95 -63.11 -26.17
CA SER A 180 -5.40 -61.87 -26.72
C SER A 180 -6.28 -60.65 -26.38
N ALA A 181 -7.61 -60.78 -26.45
CA ALA A 181 -8.54 -59.73 -26.02
C ALA A 181 -8.41 -59.43 -24.52
N ALA A 182 -8.39 -60.44 -23.65
CA ALA A 182 -8.20 -60.26 -22.21
C ALA A 182 -6.87 -59.57 -21.85
N ALA A 183 -5.78 -59.92 -22.55
CA ALA A 183 -4.48 -59.26 -22.38
C ALA A 183 -4.52 -57.79 -22.83
N TRP A 184 -5.21 -57.49 -23.93
CA TRP A 184 -5.41 -56.12 -24.42
C TRP A 184 -6.26 -55.31 -23.45
N ASN A 185 -7.39 -55.84 -22.96
CA ASN A 185 -8.26 -55.17 -21.99
C ASN A 185 -7.53 -54.86 -20.67
N THR A 186 -6.66 -55.76 -20.22
CA THR A 186 -5.80 -55.53 -19.04
C THR A 186 -4.87 -54.33 -19.27
N LYS A 187 -4.31 -54.18 -20.47
CA LYS A 187 -3.46 -53.06 -20.87
C LYS A 187 -4.26 -51.76 -21.05
N ALA A 188 -5.44 -51.83 -21.64
CA ALA A 188 -6.37 -50.71 -21.77
C ALA A 188 -6.84 -50.19 -20.39
N ALA A 189 -7.08 -51.07 -19.43
CA ALA A 189 -7.36 -50.71 -18.04
C ALA A 189 -6.17 -50.05 -17.31
N ALA A 190 -4.93 -50.25 -17.76
CA ALA A 190 -3.79 -49.47 -17.28
C ALA A 190 -3.78 -48.07 -17.90
N TYR A 191 -3.96 -47.96 -19.21
CA TYR A 191 -4.02 -46.66 -19.90
C TYR A 191 -5.20 -45.79 -19.44
N ARG A 192 -6.38 -46.36 -19.13
CA ARG A 192 -7.49 -45.61 -18.55
C ARG A 192 -7.11 -44.97 -17.20
N ARG A 193 -6.48 -45.72 -16.30
CA ARG A 193 -5.97 -45.18 -15.01
C ARG A 193 -4.92 -44.10 -15.18
N GLU A 194 -4.02 -44.22 -16.17
CA GLU A 194 -3.06 -43.16 -16.49
C GLU A 194 -3.75 -41.89 -17.00
N VAL A 195 -4.75 -42.01 -17.87
CA VAL A 195 -5.54 -40.87 -18.37
C VAL A 195 -6.38 -40.22 -17.27
N GLU A 196 -7.05 -41.01 -16.44
CA GLU A 196 -7.81 -40.55 -15.27
C GLU A 196 -6.91 -39.78 -14.27
N SER A 197 -5.67 -40.25 -14.05
CA SER A 197 -4.68 -39.54 -13.23
C SER A 197 -4.33 -38.17 -13.83
N ILE A 198 -4.09 -38.10 -15.14
CA ILE A 198 -3.76 -36.83 -15.82
C ILE A 198 -4.96 -35.87 -15.82
N GLN A 199 -6.19 -36.38 -15.95
CA GLN A 199 -7.41 -35.57 -15.81
C GLN A 199 -7.54 -34.99 -14.40
N LEU A 200 -7.25 -35.78 -13.35
CA LEU A 200 -7.24 -35.30 -11.97
C LEU A 200 -6.17 -34.23 -11.73
N ASP A 201 -4.96 -34.40 -12.30
CA ASP A 201 -3.90 -33.40 -12.22
C ASP A 201 -4.31 -32.08 -12.90
N ILE A 202 -4.98 -32.15 -14.05
CA ILE A 202 -5.53 -30.97 -14.76
C ILE A 202 -6.65 -30.30 -13.94
N GLU A 203 -7.50 -31.08 -13.27
CA GLU A 203 -8.57 -30.55 -12.41
C GLU A 203 -8.00 -29.84 -11.18
N ASN A 204 -6.98 -30.42 -10.52
CA ASN A 204 -6.30 -29.80 -9.39
C ASN A 204 -5.65 -28.45 -9.80
N LEU A 205 -4.92 -28.44 -10.93
CA LEU A 205 -4.32 -27.21 -11.48
C LEU A 205 -5.35 -26.14 -11.91
N ARG A 206 -6.60 -26.53 -12.14
CA ARG A 206 -7.72 -25.61 -12.42
C ARG A 206 -8.40 -25.13 -11.14
N GLY A 207 -8.49 -25.97 -10.10
CA GLY A 207 -9.07 -25.61 -8.80
C GLY A 207 -8.30 -24.54 -8.03
N ASP A 208 -6.99 -24.42 -8.29
CA ASP A 208 -6.13 -23.36 -7.74
C ASP A 208 -6.32 -22.00 -8.44
N LEU A 209 -7.04 -21.93 -9.56
CA LEU A 209 -7.40 -20.68 -10.22
C LEU A 209 -8.68 -20.10 -9.62
N PRO A 210 -8.73 -18.79 -9.28
CA PRO A 210 -9.96 -18.19 -8.78
C PRO A 210 -11.04 -18.28 -9.86
N ALA A 211 -12.16 -18.94 -9.53
CA ALA A 211 -13.33 -18.99 -10.40
C ALA A 211 -13.75 -17.57 -10.78
N ASP A 212 -13.99 -17.33 -12.08
CA ASP A 212 -14.18 -16.01 -12.69
C ASP A 212 -14.98 -15.07 -11.77
N SER A 213 -14.33 -14.01 -11.27
CA SER A 213 -14.98 -12.96 -10.50
C SER A 213 -15.76 -12.02 -11.41
N SER A 214 -16.64 -12.59 -12.23
CA SER A 214 -17.56 -11.87 -13.09
C SER A 214 -18.73 -11.33 -12.26
N HIS A 215 -18.49 -10.28 -11.47
CA HIS A 215 -19.48 -9.26 -11.09
C HIS A 215 -18.82 -8.11 -10.30
N ALA A 216 -18.49 -7.03 -11.01
CA ALA A 216 -18.28 -5.69 -10.47
C ALA A 216 -18.45 -4.62 -11.58
N GLU A 217 -19.62 -4.65 -12.25
CA GLU A 217 -20.23 -3.47 -12.88
C GLU A 217 -21.42 -3.03 -12.00
#